data_AF-A0A0C2WSB4-F1
#
_entry.id   AF-A0A0C2WSB4-F1
#
_cell.length_a   1.000
_cell.length_b   1.000
_cell.length_c   1.000
_cell.angle_alpha   90.00
_cell.angle_beta   90.00
_cell.angle_gamma   90.00
#
_symmetry.space_group_name_H-M   'P 1'
#
loop_
_entity.id
_entity.type
_entity.pdbx_description
1 polymer ?
#
loop_
_entity_poly.entity_id
_entity_poly.type
_entity_poly.pdbx_seq_one_letter_code
_entity_poly.pdbx_strand_id
1 'polypeptide(L)' 'DEAWANLNYLSAHVLKEAVKIREQLQQMLELRYGVVNSNEGVLHNPSNVKKALLSGFYMHVAFLDSGKKSNYVRVKEN' A
#
# COMPACT_ATOMS: atom_id res chain seq x y z
N ASP A 1 -12.08 -11.64 -12.43
CA ASP A 1 -12.38 -12.20 -13.76
C ASP A 1 -11.22 -11.88 -14.69
N GLU A 2 -10.76 -12.87 -15.44
CA GLU A 2 -9.63 -12.74 -16.38
C GLU A 2 -10.00 -11.84 -17.57
N ALA A 3 -11.24 -11.92 -18.05
CA ALA A 3 -11.73 -11.07 -19.13
C ALA A 3 -11.70 -9.58 -18.73
N TRP A 4 -12.14 -9.28 -17.51
CA TRP A 4 -12.09 -7.92 -16.95
C TRP A 4 -10.65 -7.43 -16.77
N ALA A 5 -9.73 -8.28 -16.29
CA ALA A 5 -8.33 -7.89 -16.11
C ALA A 5 -7.65 -7.55 -17.45
N ASN A 6 -7.88 -8.35 -18.49
CA ASN A 6 -7.37 -8.11 -19.84
C ASN A 6 -7.90 -6.80 -20.43
N LEU A 7 -9.20 -6.51 -20.23
CA LEU A 7 -9.81 -5.25 -20.69
C LEU A 7 -9.18 -4.01 -20.02
N ASN A 8 -8.70 -4.15 -18.79
CA ASN A 8 -8.13 -3.06 -17.99
C ASN A 8 -6.59 -3.04 -17.99
N TYR A 9 -5.93 -3.83 -18.85
CA TYR A 9 -4.46 -3.93 -18.91
C TYR A 9 -3.83 -4.36 -17.57
N LEU A 10 -4.52 -5.22 -16.82
CA LEU A 10 -4.07 -5.75 -15.53
C LEU A 10 -3.68 -7.23 -15.66
N SER A 11 -2.68 -7.65 -14.89
CA SER A 11 -2.32 -9.07 -14.81
C SER A 11 -3.33 -9.84 -13.95
N ALA A 12 -4.15 -10.67 -14.59
CA ALA A 12 -5.11 -11.54 -13.92
C ALA A 12 -4.44 -12.48 -12.90
N HIS A 13 -3.26 -13.00 -13.25
CA HIS A 13 -2.47 -13.87 -12.40
C HIS A 13 -2.02 -13.15 -11.12
N VAL A 14 -1.39 -11.97 -11.25
CA VAL A 14 -0.90 -11.20 -10.10
C VAL A 14 -2.05 -10.77 -9.19
N LEU A 15 -3.20 -10.39 -9.74
CA LEU A 15 -4.39 -10.05 -8.95
C LEU A 15 -4.88 -11.25 -8.15
N LYS A 16 -4.92 -12.44 -8.75
CA LYS A 16 -5.35 -13.67 -8.06
C LYS A 16 -4.41 -14.03 -6.91
N GLU A 17 -3.10 -13.88 -7.11
CA GLU A 17 -2.12 -14.09 -6.05
C GLU A 17 -2.23 -13.06 -4.92
N ALA A 18 -2.40 -11.78 -5.26
CA ALA A 18 -2.59 -10.72 -4.28
C ALA A 18 -3.84 -10.94 -3.40
N VAL A 19 -4.94 -11.43 -3.99
CA VAL A 19 -6.17 -11.80 -3.24
C VAL A 19 -5.87 -12.90 -2.23
N LYS A 20 -5.17 -13.96 -2.66
CA LYS A 20 -4.78 -15.07 -1.78
C LYS A 20 -3.90 -14.58 -0.62
N ILE A 21 -2.90 -13.74 -0.88
CA ILE A 21 -2.02 -13.17 0.15
C ILE A 21 -2.84 -12.32 1.13
N ARG A 22 -3.76 -11.49 0.62
CA ARG A 22 -4.64 -10.66 1.46
C ARG A 22 -5.46 -11.51 2.41
N GLU A 23 -6.08 -12.59 1.93
CA GLU A 23 -6.88 -13.51 2.75
C GLU A 23 -6.05 -14.17 3.85
N GLN A 24 -4.82 -14.61 3.54
CA GLN A 24 -3.89 -15.18 4.51
C GLN A 24 -3.50 -14.15 5.59
N LEU A 25 -3.18 -12.92 5.19
CA LEU A 25 -2.85 -11.84 6.13
C LEU A 25 -4.04 -11.45 7.00
N GLN A 26 -5.25 -11.43 6.43
CA GLN A 26 -6.47 -11.14 7.17
C GLN A 26 -6.70 -12.18 8.28
N GLN A 27 -6.58 -13.47 7.98
CA GLN A 27 -6.69 -14.53 8.99
C GLN A 27 -5.65 -14.37 10.11
N MET A 28 -4.40 -14.06 9.76
CA MET A 28 -3.34 -13.80 10.76
C MET A 28 -3.64 -12.59 11.64
N LEU A 29 -4.21 -11.53 11.07
CA LEU A 29 -4.58 -10.31 11.80
C LEU A 29 -5.77 -10.57 12.74
N GLU A 30 -6.81 -11.26 12.28
CA GLU A 30 -7.98 -11.63 13.07
C GLU A 30 -7.60 -12.47 14.30
N LEU A 31 -6.70 -13.45 14.11
CA LEU A 31 -6.14 -14.25 15.21
C LEU A 31 -5.37 -13.42 16.24
N ARG A 32 -4.70 -12.34 15.82
CA ARG A 32 -3.78 -11.58 16.67
C ARG A 32 -4.40 -10.36 17.34
N TYR A 33 -5.31 -9.68 16.65
CA TYR A 33 -5.84 -8.37 17.07
C TYR A 33 -7.35 -8.37 17.29
N GLY A 34 -8.04 -9.49 17.05
CA GLY A 34 -9.49 -9.56 17.03
C GLY A 34 -10.08 -8.88 15.79
N VAL A 35 -11.36 -9.13 15.50
CA VAL A 35 -12.06 -8.50 14.37
C VAL A 35 -12.21 -7.01 14.66
N VAL A 36 -11.29 -6.19 14.14
CA VAL A 36 -11.44 -4.74 14.16
C VAL A 36 -12.49 -4.41 13.10
N ASN A 37 -13.76 -4.37 13.53
CA ASN A 37 -14.84 -3.71 12.78
C ASN A 37 -14.51 -2.22 12.69
N SER A 38 -13.60 -1.91 11.79
CA SER A 38 -13.21 -0.54 11.49
C SER A 38 -14.23 -0.04 10.50
N ASN A 39 -14.94 1.04 10.85
CA ASN A 39 -15.89 1.68 9.96
C ASN A 39 -15.25 1.88 8.58
N GLU A 40 -15.82 1.27 7.54
CA GLU A 40 -15.23 1.24 6.18
C GLU A 40 -14.85 2.64 5.68
N GLY A 41 -15.63 3.66 6.04
CA GLY A 41 -15.35 5.06 5.69
C GLY A 41 -14.02 5.63 6.23
N VAL A 42 -13.50 5.08 7.35
CA VAL A 42 -12.23 5.52 7.94
C VAL A 42 -11.03 4.79 7.33
N LEU A 43 -11.20 3.51 6.97
CA LEU A 43 -10.18 2.68 6.32
C LEU A 43 -9.86 3.16 4.90
N HIS A 44 -10.88 3.55 4.15
CA HIS A 44 -10.71 4.01 2.78
C HIS A 44 -10.30 5.47 2.66
N ASN A 45 -10.10 6.18 3.78
CA ASN A 45 -9.61 7.55 3.74
C ASN A 45 -8.16 7.59 3.22
N PRO A 46 -7.90 8.20 2.04
CA PRO A 46 -6.57 8.20 1.43
C PRO A 46 -5.48 8.82 2.32
N SER A 47 -5.84 9.76 3.19
CA SER A 47 -4.90 10.39 4.12
C SER A 47 -4.42 9.42 5.21
N ASN A 48 -5.30 8.53 5.68
CA ASN A 48 -4.94 7.52 6.67
C ASN A 48 -4.04 6.44 6.05
N VAL A 49 -4.36 6.00 4.83
CA VAL A 49 -3.52 5.05 4.07
C VAL A 49 -2.11 5.64 3.84
N LYS A 50 -2.01 6.90 3.40
CA LYS A 50 -0.71 7.58 3.21
C LYS A 50 0.11 7.65 4.50
N LYS A 51 -0.52 7.97 5.64
CA LYS A 51 0.15 7.98 6.95
C LYS A 51 0.60 6.58 7.37
N ALA A 52 -0.25 5.56 7.17
CA ALA A 52 0.07 4.18 7.54
C ALA A 52 1.29 3.65 6.79
N LEU A 53 1.48 4.00 5.51
CA LEU A 53 2.67 3.61 4.74
C LEU A 53 3.98 4.06 5.39
N LEU A 54 4.01 5.21 6.06
CA LEU A 54 5.21 5.68 6.75
C LEU A 54 5.64 4.75 7.89
N SER A 55 4.73 4.01 8.52
CA SER A 55 5.08 3.09 9.62
C SER A 55 6.04 1.97 9.18
N GLY A 56 5.98 1.55 7.91
CA GLY A 56 6.89 0.54 7.33
C GLY A 56 7.97 1.11 6.41
N PHE A 57 7.71 2.27 5.78
CA PHE A 57 8.57 2.84 4.73
C PHE A 57 9.23 4.18 5.08
N TYR A 58 9.26 4.59 6.35
CA TYR A 58 9.87 5.87 6.77
C TYR A 58 11.34 6.07 6.30
N MET A 59 12.09 4.99 6.06
CA MET A 59 13.47 5.07 5.53
C MET A 59 13.53 5.22 4.00
N HIS A 60 12.44 4.99 3.28
CA HIS A 60 12.33 5.06 1.83
C HIS A 60 11.65 6.37 1.39
N VAL A 61 12.08 7.48 1.98
CA VAL A 61 11.54 8.82 1.70
C VAL A 61 12.58 9.62 0.92
N ALA A 62 12.12 10.53 0.05
CA ALA A 62 12.96 11.48 -0.66
C ALA A 62 12.35 12.88 -0.63
N PHE A 63 13.21 13.90 -0.56
CA PHE A 63 12.82 15.30 -0.66
C PHE A 63 13.16 15.85 -2.04
N LEU A 64 12.33 16.76 -2.54
CA LEU A 64 12.63 17.50 -3.76
C LEU A 64 13.74 18.52 -3.46
N ASP A 65 14.86 18.42 -4.17
CA ASP A 65 15.96 19.37 -4.02
C ASP A 65 15.56 20.74 -4.59
N SER A 66 15.55 21.77 -3.74
CA SER A 66 15.21 23.15 -4.09
C SER A 66 16.34 23.90 -4.81
N GLY A 67 17.55 23.32 -4.88
CA GLY A 67 18.76 23.99 -5.33
C GLY A 67 19.00 23.93 -6.84
N LYS A 68 19.05 22.74 -7.45
CA LYS A 68 19.36 22.58 -8.89
C LYS A 68 18.77 21.31 -9.48
N LYS A 69 17.86 21.48 -10.46
CA LYS A 69 17.15 20.44 -11.23
C LYS A 69 16.19 19.63 -10.36
N SER A 70 15.06 19.23 -10.94
CA SER A 70 13.97 18.49 -10.30
C SER A 70 14.38 17.07 -9.87
N ASN A 71 15.38 16.97 -8.99
CA ASN A 71 15.94 15.74 -8.47
C ASN A 71 15.38 15.45 -7.08
N TYR A 72 15.10 14.17 -6.81
CA TYR A 72 14.72 13.69 -5.49
C TYR A 72 15.95 13.15 -4.78
N VAL A 73 16.17 13.58 -3.53
CA VAL A 73 17.29 13.14 -2.69
C VAL A 73 16.76 12.29 -1.53
N ARG A 74 17.30 11.08 -1.35
CA ARG A 74 16.86 10.17 -0.29
C ARG A 74 17.31 10.67 1.09
N VAL A 75 16.42 10.55 2.08
CA VAL A 75 16.67 11.07 3.44
C VAL A 75 17.89 10.44 4.11
N LYS A 76 18.18 9.17 3.84
CA LYS A 76 19.24 8.40 4.51
C LYS A 76 20.63 8.52 3.85
N GLU A 77 20.75 9.26 2.74
CA GLU A 77 22.02 9.41 2.00
C GLU A 77 22.72 10.77 2.27
N ASN A 78 22.19 11.59 3.19
CA ASN A 78 22.77 12.88 3.61
C ASN A 78 23.41 12.82 5.00
#